data_AF-A0A7W1BMG3-F1
#
_entry.id   AF-A0A7W1BMG3-F1
#
_cell.length_a   1.000
_cell.length_b   1.000
_cell.length_c   1.000
_cell.angle_alpha   90.00
_cell.angle_beta   90.00
_cell.angle_gamma   90.00
#
_symmetry.space_group_name_H-M   'P 1'
#
loop_
_entity.id
_entity.type
_entity.pdbx_description
1 polymer ?
#
loop_
_entity_poly.entity_id
_entity_poly.type
_entity_poly.pdbx_seq_one_letter_code
_entity_poly.pdbx_strand_id
1 'polypeptide(L)'
;MFARDPLLHHFLRGLLLAKALQHEAASREFRAALYAPSQGYTRINYELGKCLLAMKRPAEAIPLLRAPLRGGIEGPGLYLTRTEAHEMLARAFDAAGQTDSAAVHYAIVERAWRDADPPLVPRRDAARRWLVAAGKSVK
;
A
#
# COMPACT_ATOMS: atom_id res chain seq x y z
N MET A 1 24.11 -6.66 11.29
CA MET A 1 22.74 -7.19 11.26
C MET A 1 21.81 -6.06 11.63
N PHE A 2 20.79 -5.76 10.83
CA PHE A 2 19.89 -4.64 11.09
C PHE A 2 18.85 -5.03 12.16
N ALA A 3 18.36 -4.06 12.96
CA ALA A 3 17.38 -4.31 14.03
C ALA A 3 16.06 -4.95 13.53
N ARG A 4 15.76 -4.86 12.23
CA ARG A 4 14.60 -5.49 11.59
C ARG A 4 14.75 -7.01 11.41
N ASP A 5 15.96 -7.51 11.28
CA ASP A 5 16.22 -8.86 10.76
C ASP A 5 15.63 -9.97 11.64
N PRO A 6 15.71 -9.89 13.00
CA PRO A 6 15.07 -10.88 13.87
C PRO A 6 13.55 -10.92 13.75
N LEU A 7 12.91 -9.85 13.26
CA LEU A 7 11.44 -9.74 13.19
C LEU A 7 10.86 -10.26 11.87
N LEU A 8 11.69 -10.57 10.86
CA LEU A 8 11.21 -10.94 9.51
C LEU A 8 10.46 -12.29 9.47
N HIS A 9 10.66 -13.16 10.46
CA HIS A 9 9.87 -14.39 10.57
C HIS A 9 8.37 -14.11 10.77
N HIS A 10 8.02 -13.03 11.48
CA HIS A 10 6.64 -12.57 11.61
C HIS A 10 6.08 -12.12 10.24
N PHE A 11 6.88 -11.46 9.40
CA PHE A 11 6.43 -11.09 8.06
C PHE A 11 6.06 -12.31 7.23
N LEU A 12 6.89 -13.37 7.24
CA LEU A 12 6.60 -14.62 6.52
C LEU A 12 5.33 -15.29 7.04
N ARG A 13 5.14 -15.37 8.36
CA ARG A 13 3.88 -15.89 8.96
C ARG A 13 2.67 -15.06 8.54
N GLY A 14 2.80 -13.74 8.56
CA GLY A 14 1.76 -12.81 8.10
C GLY A 14 1.35 -13.06 6.65
N LEU A 15 2.31 -13.32 5.74
CA LEU A 15 2.03 -13.65 4.34
C LEU A 15 1.22 -14.94 4.20
N LEU A 16 1.58 -15.99 4.95
CA LEU A 16 0.87 -17.28 4.93
C LEU A 16 -0.58 -17.12 5.43
N LEU A 17 -0.76 -16.41 6.55
CA LEU A 17 -2.08 -16.12 7.11
C LEU A 17 -2.92 -15.25 6.16
N ALA A 18 -2.31 -14.25 5.52
CA ALA A 18 -3.00 -13.38 4.56
C ALA A 18 -3.46 -14.18 3.32
N LYS A 19 -2.65 -15.13 2.85
CA LYS A 19 -3.01 -16.02 1.74
C LYS A 19 -4.18 -16.94 2.12
N ALA A 20 -4.29 -17.32 3.39
CA ALA A 20 -5.40 -18.07 3.96
C ALA A 20 -6.62 -17.19 4.33
N LEU A 21 -6.65 -15.91 3.94
CA LEU A 21 -7.71 -14.93 4.25
C LEU A 21 -7.92 -14.66 5.76
N GLN A 22 -6.96 -15.06 6.60
CA GLN A 22 -6.98 -14.81 8.04
C GLN A 22 -6.44 -13.40 8.35
N HIS A 23 -7.10 -12.37 7.83
CA HIS A 23 -6.60 -11.00 7.81
C HIS A 23 -6.31 -10.42 9.21
N GLU A 24 -7.11 -10.76 10.22
CA GLU A 24 -6.89 -10.29 11.59
C GLU A 24 -5.59 -10.86 12.16
N ALA A 25 -5.38 -12.18 12.00
CA ALA A 25 -4.16 -12.85 12.45
C ALA A 25 -2.93 -12.37 11.67
N ALA A 26 -3.06 -12.24 10.34
CA ALA A 26 -2.01 -11.67 9.50
C ALA A 26 -1.63 -10.25 9.93
N SER A 27 -2.63 -9.41 10.28
CA SER A 27 -2.36 -8.04 10.72
C SER A 27 -1.57 -7.98 12.02
N ARG A 28 -1.76 -8.94 12.94
CA ARG A 28 -0.96 -9.03 14.17
C ARG A 28 0.50 -9.39 13.87
N GLU A 29 0.71 -10.38 13.01
CA GLU A 29 2.06 -10.77 12.58
C GLU A 29 2.77 -9.62 11.82
N PHE A 30 2.08 -8.92 10.92
CA PHE A 30 2.68 -7.77 10.25
C PHE A 30 3.01 -6.61 11.20
N ARG A 31 2.17 -6.36 12.22
CA ARG A 31 2.50 -5.37 13.27
C ARG A 31 3.73 -5.80 14.08
N ALA A 32 3.86 -7.09 14.41
CA ALA A 32 5.05 -7.63 15.09
C ALA A 32 6.32 -7.54 14.23
N ALA A 33 6.19 -7.63 12.91
CA ALA A 33 7.30 -7.47 11.97
C ALA A 33 7.73 -6.00 11.78
N LEU A 34 6.84 -5.04 12.09
CA LEU A 34 7.04 -3.62 11.77
C LEU A 34 7.95 -2.94 12.79
N TYR A 35 9.26 -2.96 12.53
CA TYR A 35 10.24 -2.26 13.37
C TYR A 35 10.06 -0.74 13.36
N ALA A 36 10.02 -0.13 12.16
CA ALA A 36 9.85 1.30 11.95
C ALA A 36 9.03 1.54 10.67
N PRO A 37 7.94 2.34 10.71
CA PRO A 37 7.07 2.54 9.56
C PRO A 37 7.78 3.08 8.30
N SER A 38 8.80 3.93 8.45
CA SER A 38 9.48 4.63 7.34
C SER A 38 10.92 4.19 7.07
N GLN A 39 11.55 3.41 7.95
CA GLN A 39 12.99 3.03 7.87
C GLN A 39 13.23 1.51 7.94
N GLY A 40 12.19 0.70 7.77
CA GLY A 40 12.24 -0.78 7.81
C GLY A 40 11.97 -1.45 6.46
N TYR A 41 11.57 -2.72 6.52
CA TYR A 41 11.11 -3.47 5.34
C TYR A 41 9.70 -2.97 4.94
N THR A 42 9.66 -1.91 4.12
CA THR A 42 8.44 -1.13 3.83
C THR A 42 7.32 -1.93 3.18
N ARG A 43 7.63 -3.09 2.60
CA ARG A 43 6.64 -4.06 2.12
C ARG A 43 5.66 -4.52 3.21
N ILE A 44 6.07 -4.51 4.48
CA ILE A 44 5.18 -4.79 5.62
C ILE A 44 4.00 -3.81 5.66
N ASN A 45 4.24 -2.52 5.44
CA ASN A 45 3.18 -1.49 5.42
C ASN A 45 2.14 -1.80 4.33
N TYR A 46 2.60 -2.24 3.16
CA TYR A 46 1.73 -2.59 2.03
C TYR A 46 0.84 -3.80 2.33
N GLU A 47 1.43 -4.90 2.84
CA GLU A 47 0.67 -6.12 3.15
C GLU A 47 -0.26 -5.94 4.37
N LEU A 48 0.18 -5.17 5.38
CA LEU A 48 -0.68 -4.77 6.49
C LEU A 48 -1.83 -3.89 6.00
N GLY A 49 -1.57 -2.92 5.12
CA GLY A 49 -2.59 -2.09 4.49
C GLY A 49 -3.64 -2.92 3.74
N LYS A 50 -3.23 -3.94 2.98
CA LYS A 50 -4.15 -4.88 2.31
C LYS A 50 -5.07 -5.59 3.31
N CYS A 51 -4.51 -6.10 4.40
CA CYS A 51 -5.29 -6.78 5.44
C CYS A 51 -6.28 -5.81 6.10
N LEU A 52 -5.85 -4.59 6.43
CA LEU A 52 -6.73 -3.57 7.02
C LEU A 52 -7.89 -3.19 6.09
N LEU A 53 -7.64 -3.06 4.79
CA LEU A 53 -8.71 -2.81 3.81
C LEU A 53 -9.68 -3.99 3.68
N ALA A 54 -9.18 -5.23 3.66
CA ALA A 54 -10.03 -6.41 3.65
C ALA A 54 -10.93 -6.51 4.90
N MET A 55 -10.46 -5.98 6.03
CA MET A 55 -11.21 -5.90 7.30
C MET A 55 -12.06 -4.62 7.42
N LYS A 56 -12.19 -3.81 6.36
CA LYS A 56 -12.92 -2.53 6.36
C LYS A 56 -12.41 -1.54 7.43
N ARG A 57 -11.08 -1.51 7.66
CA ARG A 57 -10.38 -0.60 8.59
C ARG A 57 -9.48 0.41 7.85
N PRO A 58 -10.00 1.20 6.91
CA PRO A 58 -9.17 2.06 6.05
C PRO A 58 -8.49 3.20 6.82
N ALA A 59 -9.12 3.72 7.87
CA ALA A 59 -8.56 4.81 8.70
C ALA A 59 -7.22 4.42 9.35
N GLU A 60 -7.07 3.15 9.76
CA GLU A 60 -5.81 2.63 10.30
C GLU A 60 -4.75 2.40 9.22
N ALA A 61 -5.17 2.09 7.99
CA ALA A 61 -4.25 1.82 6.89
C ALA A 61 -3.56 3.11 6.40
N ILE A 62 -4.27 4.23 6.35
CA ILE A 62 -3.78 5.51 5.81
C ILE A 62 -2.44 5.95 6.42
N PRO A 63 -2.27 6.10 7.75
CA PRO A 63 -1.00 6.55 8.33
C PRO A 63 0.16 5.59 8.05
N LEU A 64 -0.10 4.28 8.05
CA LEU A 64 0.89 3.24 7.74
C LEU A 64 1.35 3.33 6.28
N LEU A 65 0.42 3.50 5.35
CA LEU A 65 0.71 3.59 3.91
C LEU A 65 1.34 4.93 3.52
N ARG A 66 1.14 5.99 4.29
CA ARG A 66 1.85 7.28 4.12
C ARG A 66 3.30 7.21 4.56
N ALA A 67 3.65 6.34 5.52
CA ALA A 67 4.98 6.33 6.12
C ALA A 67 6.11 6.01 5.11
N PRO A 68 5.99 4.99 4.23
CA PRO A 68 6.99 4.74 3.20
C PRO A 68 7.24 5.94 2.29
N LEU A 69 6.22 6.74 1.97
CA LEU A 69 6.35 7.91 1.09
C LEU A 69 7.15 9.07 1.70
N ARG A 70 7.30 9.08 3.02
CA ARG A 70 8.05 10.08 3.82
C ARG A 70 9.46 9.62 4.20
N GLY A 71 9.79 8.35 4.00
CA GLY A 71 11.12 7.80 4.31
C GLY A 71 12.19 8.33 3.35
N GLY A 72 13.44 8.35 3.82
CA GLY A 72 14.62 8.63 2.98
C GLY A 72 14.87 7.54 1.93
N ILE A 73 15.96 7.66 1.17
CA ILE A 73 16.27 6.87 -0.03
C ILE A 73 16.16 5.34 0.18
N GLU A 74 16.41 4.84 1.40
CA GLU A 74 16.31 3.40 1.69
C GLU A 74 14.87 2.85 1.83
N GLY A 75 13.87 3.69 2.06
CA GLY A 75 12.50 3.27 2.42
C GLY A 75 11.61 2.92 1.22
N PRO A 76 11.34 3.86 0.28
CA PRO A 76 10.46 3.62 -0.86
C PRO A 76 11.25 3.46 -2.17
N GLY A 77 11.69 2.23 -2.45
CA GLY A 77 12.33 1.90 -3.73
C GLY A 77 12.90 0.49 -3.80
N LEU A 78 13.38 -0.04 -2.66
CA LEU A 78 13.98 -1.38 -2.62
C LEU A 78 12.95 -2.51 -2.52
N TYR A 79 11.87 -2.31 -1.75
CA TYR A 79 10.89 -3.37 -1.43
C TYR A 79 9.44 -3.05 -1.81
N LEU A 80 9.18 -1.79 -2.11
CA LEU A 80 7.89 -1.25 -2.52
C LEU A 80 8.17 -0.05 -3.41
N THR A 81 7.59 -0.03 -4.61
CA THR A 81 7.71 1.15 -5.47
C THR A 81 6.83 2.29 -4.93
N ARG A 82 7.24 3.54 -5.18
CA ARG A 82 6.43 4.71 -4.81
C ARG A 82 5.02 4.66 -5.42
N THR A 83 4.90 4.15 -6.65
CA THR A 83 3.60 4.03 -7.33
C THR A 83 2.67 3.02 -6.66
N GLU A 84 3.19 1.88 -6.21
CA GLU A 84 2.38 0.91 -5.45
C GLU A 84 1.94 1.44 -4.09
N ALA A 85 2.78 2.22 -3.42
CA ALA A 85 2.40 2.92 -2.19
C ALA A 85 1.28 3.93 -2.45
N HIS A 86 1.37 4.72 -3.52
CA HIS A 86 0.30 5.64 -3.93
C HIS A 86 -0.99 4.91 -4.28
N GLU A 87 -0.93 3.80 -5.02
CA GLU A 87 -2.13 3.01 -5.36
C GLU A 87 -2.82 2.47 -4.11
N MET A 88 -2.06 1.88 -3.17
CA MET A 88 -2.64 1.35 -1.95
C MET A 88 -3.24 2.47 -1.07
N LEU A 89 -2.58 3.62 -1.02
CA LEU A 89 -3.07 4.79 -0.30
C LEU A 89 -4.34 5.37 -0.95
N ALA A 90 -4.43 5.37 -2.28
CA ALA A 90 -5.64 5.77 -3.00
C ALA A 90 -6.83 4.88 -2.63
N ARG A 91 -6.64 3.55 -2.65
CA ARG A 91 -7.65 2.57 -2.22
C ARG A 91 -8.08 2.78 -0.77
N ALA A 92 -7.14 3.12 0.11
CA ALA A 92 -7.44 3.38 1.52
C ALA A 92 -8.25 4.66 1.72
N PHE A 93 -7.93 5.74 1.03
CA PHE A 93 -8.74 6.96 1.07
C PHE A 93 -10.13 6.76 0.48
N ASP A 94 -10.23 6.05 -0.64
CA ASP A 94 -11.50 5.72 -1.29
C ASP A 94 -12.40 4.91 -0.34
N ALA A 95 -11.87 3.84 0.25
CA ALA A 95 -12.58 3.04 1.25
C ALA A 95 -12.96 3.83 2.52
N ALA A 96 -12.25 4.92 2.83
CA ALA A 96 -12.57 5.83 3.93
C ALA A 96 -13.56 6.95 3.54
N GLY A 97 -14.08 6.96 2.30
CA GLY A 97 -14.96 8.03 1.79
C GLY A 97 -14.25 9.35 1.50
N GLN A 98 -12.93 9.38 1.46
CA GLN A 98 -12.12 10.58 1.22
C GLN A 98 -11.77 10.70 -0.28
N THR A 99 -12.79 10.96 -1.10
CA THR A 99 -12.70 10.95 -2.57
C THR A 99 -11.62 11.88 -3.13
N ASP A 100 -11.48 13.09 -2.60
CA ASP A 100 -10.47 14.04 -3.12
C ASP A 100 -9.04 13.56 -2.86
N SER A 101 -8.77 13.02 -1.66
CA SER A 101 -7.48 12.41 -1.33
C SER A 101 -7.20 11.17 -2.20
N ALA A 102 -8.21 10.34 -2.45
CA ALA A 102 -8.09 9.19 -3.34
C ALA A 102 -7.75 9.62 -4.77
N ALA A 103 -8.41 10.66 -5.29
CA ALA A 103 -8.19 11.19 -6.63
C ALA A 103 -6.75 11.67 -6.84
N VAL A 104 -6.17 12.40 -5.88
CA VAL A 104 -4.77 12.84 -5.95
C VAL A 104 -3.84 11.65 -6.14
N HIS A 105 -4.06 10.57 -5.40
CA HIS A 105 -3.19 9.39 -5.47
C HIS A 105 -3.44 8.52 -6.71
N TYR A 106 -4.69 8.33 -7.13
CA TYR A 106 -4.98 7.62 -8.39
C TYR A 106 -4.43 8.36 -9.61
N ALA A 107 -4.44 9.70 -9.62
CA ALA A 107 -3.84 10.48 -10.70
C ALA A 107 -2.31 10.29 -10.77
N ILE A 108 -1.64 10.14 -9.63
CA ILE A 108 -0.21 9.81 -9.60
C ILE A 108 0.03 8.41 -10.18
N VAL A 109 -0.82 7.43 -9.85
CA VAL A 109 -0.72 6.05 -10.36
C VAL A 109 -0.91 6.00 -11.87
N GLU A 110 -1.98 6.63 -12.37
CA GLU A 110 -2.28 6.68 -13.80
C GLU A 110 -1.10 7.27 -14.58
N ARG A 111 -0.58 8.41 -14.12
CA ARG A 111 0.55 9.09 -14.77
C ARG A 111 1.84 8.27 -14.70
N ALA A 112 2.15 7.70 -13.53
CA ALA A 112 3.40 6.97 -13.31
C ALA A 112 3.46 5.64 -14.07
N TRP A 113 2.32 5.03 -14.36
CA TRP A 113 2.24 3.78 -15.11
C TRP A 113 1.70 3.93 -16.53
N ARG A 114 1.63 5.15 -17.07
CA ARG A 114 1.11 5.43 -18.43
C ARG A 114 1.72 4.51 -19.49
N ASP A 115 3.05 4.39 -19.45
CA ASP A 115 3.85 3.61 -20.41
C ASP A 115 4.49 2.37 -19.73
N ALA A 116 3.86 1.86 -18.68
CA ALA A 116 4.39 0.72 -17.93
C ALA A 116 4.26 -0.60 -18.70
N ASP A 117 5.08 -1.57 -18.30
CA ASP A 117 5.04 -2.95 -18.81
C ASP A 117 3.63 -3.57 -18.71
N PRO A 118 3.30 -4.54 -19.59
CA PRO A 118 1.98 -5.17 -19.63
C PRO A 118 1.40 -5.63 -18.28
N PRO A 119 2.18 -6.15 -17.30
CA PRO A 119 1.64 -6.53 -16.00
C PRO A 119 1.04 -5.38 -15.17
N LEU A 120 1.42 -4.13 -15.44
CA LEU A 120 0.96 -2.95 -14.69
C LEU A 120 -0.24 -2.24 -15.34
N VAL A 121 -0.49 -2.51 -16.62
CA VAL A 121 -1.61 -1.94 -17.39
C VAL A 121 -2.97 -2.13 -16.70
N PRO A 122 -3.35 -3.31 -16.17
CA PRO A 122 -4.64 -3.47 -15.51
C PRO A 122 -4.80 -2.59 -14.25
N ARG A 123 -3.71 -2.38 -13.50
CA ARG A 123 -3.69 -1.55 -12.28
C ARG A 123 -3.81 -0.07 -12.64
N ARG A 124 -3.08 0.40 -13.66
CA ARG A 124 -3.22 1.75 -14.24
C ARG A 124 -4.66 1.99 -14.69
N ASP A 125 -5.24 1.06 -15.45
CA ASP A 125 -6.59 1.22 -16.01
C ASP A 125 -7.67 1.22 -14.94
N ALA A 126 -7.48 0.48 -13.83
CA ALA A 126 -8.36 0.56 -12.68
C ALA A 126 -8.35 1.97 -12.05
N ALA A 127 -7.15 2.56 -11.87
CA ALA A 127 -7.02 3.95 -11.39
C ALA A 127 -7.69 4.94 -12.34
N ARG A 128 -7.47 4.79 -13.65
CA ARG A 128 -8.08 5.63 -14.68
C ARG A 128 -9.61 5.56 -14.69
N ARG A 129 -10.17 4.34 -14.65
CA ARG A 129 -11.62 4.13 -14.59
C ARG A 129 -12.23 4.78 -13.34
N TRP A 130 -11.57 4.64 -12.19
CA TRP A 130 -12.02 5.27 -10.96
C TRP A 130 -12.04 6.80 -11.08
N LEU A 131 -10.99 7.42 -11.64
CA LEU A 131 -10.93 8.87 -11.83
C LEU A 131 -12.06 9.39 -12.73
N VAL A 132 -12.33 8.70 -13.85
CA VAL A 132 -13.43 9.06 -14.76
C VAL A 132 -14.78 8.94 -14.04
N ALA A 133 -15.01 7.86 -13.30
CA ALA A 133 -16.25 7.67 -12.53
C ALA A 133 -16.43 8.73 -11.44
N ALA A 134 -15.34 9.20 -10.84
CA ALA A 134 -15.34 10.28 -9.85
C ALA A 134 -15.42 11.69 -10.46
N GLY A 135 -15.59 11.83 -11.78
CA GLY A 135 -15.64 13.11 -12.48
C GLY A 135 -14.32 13.88 -12.47
N LYS A 136 -13.19 13.19 -12.25
CA LYS A 136 -11.85 13.80 -12.19
C LYS A 136 -11.19 13.72 -13.57
N SER A 137 -10.50 14.80 -13.95
CA SER A 137 -9.78 14.86 -15.22
C SER A 137 -8.59 13.91 -15.22
N VAL A 138 -8.49 13.08 -16.26
CA VAL A 138 -7.30 12.27 -16.58
C VAL A 138 -6.57 13.01 -17.69
N LYS A 139 -5.32 13.41 -17.43
CA LYS A 139 -4.48 14.17 -18.38
C LYS A 139 -3.48 13.26 -19.07
#